data_AF-A0A6B3GNV3-F1
#
_entry.id   AF-A0A6B3GNV3-F1
#
_cell.length_a   1.000
_cell.length_b   1.000
_cell.length_c   1.000
_cell.angle_alpha   90.00
_cell.angle_beta   90.00
_cell.angle_gamma   90.00
#
_symmetry.space_group_name_H-M   'P 1'
#
loop_
_entity.id
_entity.type
_entity.pdbx_description
1 polymer ?
#
loop_
_entity_poly.entity_id
_entity_poly.type
_entity_poly.pdbx_seq_one_letter_code
_entity_poly.pdbx_strand_id
1 'polypeptide(L)'
;LWIRTAFVAHDAGHAQISADRRTSRLIALVHANLLLGMNEAWWNDKHVRHHANPNHIDKDPDVGVGALVWTQKQAERREGFARWLTRNQARLFFPMLLLEGIALKIYGLQFLRRQPLRERAVSALL
;
A
#
# COMPACT_ATOMS: atom_id res chain seq x y z
N LEU A 1 -9.09 16.99 -0.94
CA LEU A 1 -7.68 17.25 -0.56
C LEU A 1 -6.89 15.93 -0.49
N TRP A 2 -7.17 15.06 0.47
CA TRP A 2 -6.50 13.77 0.70
C TRP A 2 -6.27 12.90 -0.55
N ILE A 3 -7.31 12.67 -1.35
CA ILE A 3 -7.22 11.88 -2.59
C ILE A 3 -6.24 12.50 -3.58
N ARG A 4 -6.27 13.83 -3.76
CA ARG A 4 -5.37 14.52 -4.69
C ARG A 4 -3.92 14.44 -4.19
N THR A 5 -3.70 14.57 -2.88
CA THR A 5 -2.38 14.35 -2.27
C THR A 5 -1.86 12.94 -2.56
N ALA A 6 -2.73 11.92 -2.45
CA ALA A 6 -2.37 10.53 -2.74
C ALA A 6 -2.02 10.31 -4.22
N PHE A 7 -2.77 10.91 -5.15
CA PHE A 7 -2.43 10.83 -6.58
C PHE A 7 -1.11 11.54 -6.92
N VAL A 8 -0.81 12.68 -6.30
CA VAL A 8 0.51 13.33 -6.49
C VAL A 8 1.62 12.44 -5.95
N ALA A 9 1.45 11.80 -4.78
CA ALA A 9 2.41 10.83 -4.26
C ALA A 9 2.59 9.63 -5.20
N HIS A 10 1.50 9.11 -5.76
CA HIS A 10 1.50 7.99 -6.72
C HIS A 10 2.30 8.34 -7.98
N ASP A 11 1.98 9.45 -8.64
CA ASP A 11 2.63 9.86 -9.89
C ASP A 11 4.11 10.23 -9.66
N ALA A 12 4.42 10.78 -8.47
CA ALA A 12 5.80 10.99 -8.03
C ALA A 12 6.56 9.67 -7.85
N GLY A 13 5.93 8.64 -7.25
CA GLY A 13 6.50 7.30 -7.09
C GLY A 13 6.85 6.63 -8.42
N HIS A 14 6.03 6.87 -9.45
CA HIS A 14 6.29 6.44 -10.83
C HIS A 14 7.28 7.32 -11.60
N ALA A 15 7.79 8.39 -10.98
CA ALA A 15 8.63 9.41 -11.64
C ALA A 15 7.98 10.06 -12.87
N GLN A 16 6.67 10.33 -12.80
CA GLN A 16 5.88 10.91 -13.90
C GLN A 16 5.71 12.44 -13.81
N ILE A 17 6.16 13.05 -12.71
CA ILE A 17 5.99 14.51 -12.48
C ILE A 17 7.21 15.32 -12.94
N SER A 18 8.42 14.75 -12.87
CA SER A 18 9.68 15.43 -13.20
C SER A 18 10.62 14.47 -13.92
N ALA A 19 11.48 15.02 -14.78
CA ALA A 19 12.55 14.26 -15.43
C ALA A 19 13.65 13.81 -14.45
N ASP A 20 13.82 14.51 -13.32
CA ASP A 20 14.78 14.14 -12.28
C ASP A 20 14.13 13.24 -11.21
N ARG A 21 14.65 12.01 -11.09
CA ARG A 21 14.16 11.03 -10.13
C ARG A 21 14.35 11.47 -8.67
N ARG A 22 15.35 12.30 -8.36
CA ARG A 22 15.56 12.80 -6.99
C ARG A 22 14.44 13.77 -6.61
N THR A 23 14.10 14.67 -7.52
CA THR A 23 12.95 15.58 -7.38
C THR A 23 11.64 14.80 -7.21
N SER A 24 11.39 13.77 -8.03
CA SER A 24 10.21 12.91 -7.86
C SER A 24 10.19 12.21 -6.49
N ARG A 25 11.33 11.70 -6.01
CA ARG A 25 11.40 11.11 -4.67
C ARG A 25 11.08 12.12 -3.57
N LEU A 26 11.56 13.37 -3.68
CA LEU A 26 11.25 14.42 -2.71
C LEU A 26 9.75 14.74 -2.69
N ILE A 27 9.12 14.85 -3.85
CA ILE A 27 7.66 15.07 -3.95
C ILE A 27 6.91 13.90 -3.31
N ALA A 28 7.34 12.66 -3.58
CA ALA A 28 6.75 11.46 -2.98
C ALA A 28 6.90 11.45 -1.45
N LEU A 29 8.08 11.77 -0.92
CA LEU A 29 8.31 11.86 0.53
C LEU A 29 7.40 12.88 1.22
N VAL A 30 7.24 14.06 0.62
CA VAL A 30 6.35 15.10 1.18
C VAL A 30 4.89 14.65 1.13
N HIS A 31 4.43 14.08 0.03
CA HIS A 31 3.01 13.75 -0.14
C HIS A 31 2.62 12.43 0.55
N ALA A 32 3.43 11.38 0.44
CA ALA A 32 3.16 10.09 1.06
C ALA A 32 3.46 10.12 2.55
N ASN A 33 4.69 10.47 2.94
CA ASN A 33 5.09 10.35 4.34
C ASN A 33 4.52 11.51 5.16
N LEU A 34 4.88 12.75 4.82
CA LEU A 34 4.55 13.88 5.69
C LEU A 34 3.04 14.16 5.71
N LEU A 35 2.43 14.22 4.52
CA LEU A 35 1.01 14.58 4.43
C LEU A 35 0.07 13.40 4.68
N LEU A 36 0.42 12.17 4.28
CA LEU A 36 -0.49 11.01 4.41
C LEU A 36 -0.11 10.02 5.53
N GLY A 37 1.07 10.16 6.12
CA GLY A 37 1.62 9.24 7.13
C GLY A 37 1.99 7.87 6.55
N MET A 38 2.17 7.76 5.24
CA MET A 38 2.44 6.51 4.53
C MET A 38 3.89 6.46 4.07
N ASN A 39 4.61 5.37 4.37
CA ASN A 39 5.99 5.23 3.92
C ASN A 39 6.06 5.08 2.39
N GLU A 40 6.69 6.04 1.69
CA GLU A 40 6.76 6.04 0.23
C GLU A 40 7.49 4.82 -0.32
N ALA A 41 8.59 4.42 0.32
CA ALA A 41 9.43 3.33 -0.17
C ALA A 41 8.71 1.98 -0.12
N TRP A 42 8.04 1.68 0.99
CA TRP A 42 7.21 0.49 1.13
C TRP A 42 6.09 0.46 0.09
N TRP A 43 5.35 1.56 -0.02
CA TRP A 43 4.21 1.62 -0.92
C TRP A 43 4.68 1.48 -2.37
N ASN A 44 5.75 2.17 -2.78
CA ASN A 44 6.24 2.15 -4.14
C ASN A 44 6.82 0.77 -4.54
N ASP A 45 7.56 0.10 -3.65
CA ASP A 45 8.04 -1.27 -3.87
C ASP A 45 6.89 -2.24 -4.16
N LYS A 46 5.84 -2.19 -3.32
CA LYS A 46 4.63 -2.98 -3.49
C LYS A 46 3.92 -2.63 -4.80
N HIS A 47 3.74 -1.33 -5.04
CA HIS A 47 2.91 -0.80 -6.12
C HIS A 47 3.51 -1.06 -7.51
N VAL A 48 4.82 -0.93 -7.67
CA VAL A 48 5.49 -1.26 -8.92
C VAL A 48 5.36 -2.76 -9.25
N ARG A 49 5.43 -3.64 -8.25
CA ARG A 49 5.22 -5.09 -8.45
C ARG A 49 3.79 -5.43 -8.86
N HIS A 50 2.79 -4.74 -8.28
CA HIS A 50 1.40 -4.81 -8.71
C HIS A 50 1.26 -4.40 -10.18
N HIS A 51 1.78 -3.23 -10.58
CA HIS A 51 1.71 -2.76 -11.96
C HIS A 51 2.45 -3.65 -12.97
N ALA A 52 3.52 -4.32 -12.55
CA ALA A 52 4.24 -5.26 -13.41
C ALA A 52 3.47 -6.59 -13.64
N ASN A 53 2.57 -6.98 -12.71
CA ASN A 53 1.89 -8.28 -12.76
C ASN A 53 0.42 -8.21 -12.28
N PRO A 54 -0.40 -7.25 -12.73
CA PRO A 54 -1.68 -6.96 -12.10
C PRO A 54 -2.62 -8.19 -12.11
N ASN A 55 -3.28 -8.45 -10.98
CA ASN A 55 -4.18 -9.59 -10.77
C ASN A 55 -3.54 -10.98 -10.89
N HIS A 56 -2.20 -11.07 -10.91
CA HIS A 56 -1.50 -12.35 -10.93
C HIS A 56 -1.31 -12.89 -9.50
N ILE A 57 -2.05 -13.93 -9.13
CA ILE A 57 -2.15 -14.51 -7.78
C ILE A 57 -0.79 -14.69 -7.07
N ASP A 58 0.24 -15.16 -7.80
CA ASP A 58 1.55 -15.46 -7.20
C ASP A 58 2.54 -14.29 -7.19
N LYS A 59 2.26 -13.20 -7.91
CA LYS A 59 3.24 -12.13 -8.18
C LYS A 59 2.77 -10.76 -7.71
N ASP A 60 1.47 -10.51 -7.82
CA ASP A 60 0.86 -9.26 -7.42
C ASP A 60 0.60 -9.26 -5.90
N PRO A 61 1.28 -8.38 -5.14
CA PRO A 61 1.13 -8.33 -3.70
C PRO A 61 -0.27 -7.91 -3.24
N ASP A 62 -1.09 -7.29 -4.11
CA ASP A 62 -2.44 -6.84 -3.76
C ASP A 62 -3.49 -7.96 -3.84
N VAL A 63 -3.19 -9.08 -4.52
CA VAL A 63 -4.09 -10.24 -4.62
C VAL A 63 -3.68 -11.44 -3.75
N GLY A 64 -2.83 -11.19 -2.76
CA GLY A 64 -2.50 -12.15 -1.71
C GLY A 64 -3.66 -12.42 -0.73
N VAL A 65 -3.51 -13.45 0.10
CA VAL A 65 -4.46 -13.75 1.18
C VAL A 65 -4.31 -12.72 2.30
N GLY A 66 -5.35 -11.89 2.52
CA GLY A 66 -5.34 -10.82 3.53
C GLY A 66 -6.64 -10.77 4.34
N ALA A 67 -7.23 -9.58 4.50
CA ALA A 67 -8.62 -9.45 4.94
C ALA A 67 -9.60 -9.98 3.86
N LEU A 68 -9.20 -9.84 2.59
CA LEU A 68 -9.91 -10.30 1.41
C LEU A 68 -9.30 -11.58 0.85
N VAL A 69 -10.07 -12.25 -0.01
CA VAL A 69 -9.61 -13.31 -0.91
C VAL A 69 -10.10 -13.05 -2.33
N TRP A 70 -9.38 -13.63 -3.29
CA TRP A 70 -9.55 -13.37 -4.73
C TRP A 70 -9.82 -14.65 -5.52
N THR A 71 -9.63 -15.83 -4.91
CA THR A 71 -9.88 -17.13 -5.54
C THR A 71 -10.61 -18.09 -4.60
N GLN A 72 -11.25 -19.10 -5.19
CA GLN A 72 -11.90 -20.18 -4.44
C GLN A 72 -10.89 -20.93 -3.55
N LYS A 73 -9.71 -21.24 -4.09
CA LYS A 73 -8.62 -21.90 -3.33
C LYS A 73 -8.19 -21.13 -2.08
N GLN A 74 -8.17 -19.79 -2.15
CA GLN A 74 -7.88 -18.95 -0.98
C GLN A 74 -9.04 -18.97 0.04
N ALA A 75 -10.28 -19.03 -0.44
CA ALA A 75 -11.48 -19.08 0.41
C ALA A 75 -11.64 -20.42 1.14
N GLU A 76 -11.28 -21.53 0.50
CA GLU A 76 -11.37 -22.89 1.06
C GLU A 76 -10.54 -23.06 2.34
N ARG A 77 -9.45 -22.30 2.48
CA ARG A 77 -8.56 -22.33 3.65
C ARG A 77 -9.05 -21.47 4.82
N ARG A 78 -10.17 -20.77 4.69
CA ARG A 78 -10.68 -19.82 5.70
C ARG A 78 -11.61 -20.52 6.68
N GLU A 79 -11.37 -20.32 7.96
CA GLU A 79 -12.19 -20.86 9.06
C GLU A 79 -12.68 -19.74 10.00
N GLY A 80 -13.63 -20.07 10.87
CA GLY A 80 -14.15 -19.18 11.91
C GLY A 80 -14.58 -17.79 11.37
N PHE A 81 -14.09 -16.74 12.03
CA PHE A 81 -14.38 -15.35 11.66
C PHE A 81 -13.90 -15.00 10.24
N ALA A 82 -12.75 -15.51 9.80
CA ALA A 82 -12.23 -15.22 8.46
C ALA A 82 -13.12 -15.83 7.36
N ARG A 83 -13.76 -16.98 7.62
CA ARG A 83 -14.77 -17.57 6.74
C ARG A 83 -16.03 -16.71 6.67
N TRP A 84 -16.50 -16.20 7.81
CA TRP A 84 -17.62 -15.26 7.86
C TRP A 84 -17.32 -13.98 7.08
N LEU A 85 -16.13 -13.41 7.25
CA LEU A 85 -15.66 -12.23 6.52
C LEU A 85 -15.67 -12.49 5.01
N THR A 86 -15.10 -13.61 4.57
CA THR A 86 -15.06 -14.03 3.16
C THR A 86 -16.47 -14.18 2.57
N ARG A 87 -17.40 -14.80 3.29
CA ARG A 87 -18.80 -14.95 2.85
C ARG A 87 -19.55 -13.62 2.69
N ASN A 88 -19.17 -12.62 3.48
CA ASN A 88 -19.78 -11.29 3.46
C ASN A 88 -18.92 -10.25 2.74
N GLN A 89 -17.80 -10.66 2.13
CA GLN A 89 -16.77 -9.79 1.58
C GLN A 89 -17.32 -8.74 0.62
N ALA A 90 -18.23 -9.12 -0.29
CA ALA A 90 -18.78 -8.18 -1.26
C ALA A 90 -19.48 -6.97 -0.61
N ARG A 91 -20.20 -7.20 0.50
CA ARG A 91 -20.88 -6.13 1.26
C ARG A 91 -19.92 -5.37 2.16
N LEU A 92 -18.94 -6.07 2.72
CA LEU A 92 -17.96 -5.50 3.65
C LEU A 92 -16.81 -4.77 2.94
N PHE A 93 -16.64 -4.96 1.63
CA PHE A 93 -15.58 -4.32 0.86
C PHE A 93 -15.59 -2.80 1.03
N PHE A 94 -16.71 -2.14 0.75
CA PHE A 94 -16.81 -0.68 0.85
C PHE A 94 -16.61 -0.15 2.28
N PRO A 95 -17.24 -0.71 3.33
CA PRO A 95 -16.92 -0.33 4.70
C PRO A 95 -15.45 -0.51 5.07
N MET A 96 -14.81 -1.60 4.61
CA MET A 96 -13.40 -1.86 4.89
C MET A 96 -12.47 -0.89 4.17
N LEU A 97 -12.85 -0.30 3.03
CA LEU A 97 -12.04 0.73 2.38
C LEU A 97 -11.80 1.96 3.27
N LEU A 98 -12.69 2.24 4.22
CA LEU A 98 -12.48 3.32 5.20
C LEU A 98 -11.27 3.05 6.11
N LEU A 99 -10.89 1.77 6.27
CA LEU A 99 -9.75 1.33 7.08
C LEU A 99 -8.45 1.25 6.29
N GLU A 100 -8.49 1.34 4.96
CA GLU A 100 -7.30 1.21 4.11
C GLU A 100 -6.25 2.27 4.45
N GLY A 101 -6.69 3.50 4.71
CA GLY A 101 -5.80 4.59 5.13
C GLY A 101 -5.06 4.30 6.46
N ILE A 102 -5.60 3.43 7.31
CA ILE A 102 -4.94 2.95 8.55
C ILE A 102 -3.99 1.80 8.22
N ALA A 103 -4.43 0.84 7.39
CA ALA A 103 -3.61 -0.28 6.96
C ALA A 103 -2.30 0.17 6.30
N LEU A 104 -2.37 1.15 5.39
CA LEU A 104 -1.21 1.74 4.72
C LEU A 104 -0.18 2.31 5.72
N LYS A 105 -0.64 2.96 6.81
CA LYS A 105 0.24 3.49 7.87
C LYS A 105 0.87 2.37 8.67
N ILE A 106 0.09 1.35 9.05
CA ILE A 106 0.58 0.20 9.82
C ILE A 106 1.68 -0.53 9.04
N TYR A 107 1.46 -0.83 7.75
CA TYR A 107 2.46 -1.50 6.93
C TYR A 107 3.70 -0.64 6.71
N GLY A 108 3.54 0.67 6.51
CA GLY A 108 4.67 1.60 6.44
C GLY A 108 5.53 1.59 7.71
N LEU A 109 4.90 1.61 8.89
CA LEU A 109 5.61 1.50 10.18
C LEU A 109 6.31 0.15 10.36
N GLN A 110 5.66 -0.95 9.97
CA GLN A 110 6.27 -2.29 10.02
C GLN A 110 7.48 -2.39 9.09
N PHE A 111 7.40 -1.79 7.90
CA PHE A 111 8.52 -1.72 6.96
C PHE A 111 9.69 -0.93 7.55
N LEU A 112 9.41 0.24 8.13
CA LEU A 112 10.41 1.12 8.73
C LEU A 112 11.27 0.41 9.79
N ARG A 113 10.66 -0.47 10.59
CA ARG A 113 11.37 -1.25 11.63
C ARG A 113 12.46 -2.17 11.07
N ARG A 114 12.40 -2.51 9.79
CA ARG A 114 13.37 -3.38 9.11
C ARG A 114 14.42 -2.62 8.30
N GLN A 115 14.36 -1.28 8.29
CA GLN A 115 15.26 -0.45 7.47
C GLN A 115 16.51 0.04 8.24
N PRO A 116 17.61 0.34 7.54
CA PRO A 116 18.80 0.97 8.13
C PRO A 116 18.46 2.31 8.80
N LEU A 117 19.28 2.73 9.77
CA LEU A 117 19.06 3.96 10.56
C LEU A 117 18.89 5.22 9.69
N ARG A 118 19.63 5.32 8.58
CA ARG A 118 19.53 6.46 7.66
C ARG A 118 18.14 6.56 7.02
N GLU A 119 17.63 5.46 6.46
CA GLU A 119 16.29 5.45 5.85
C GLU A 119 15.21 5.63 6.92
N ARG A 120 15.43 5.10 8.13
CA ARG A 120 14.55 5.35 9.27
C ARG A 120 14.47 6.84 9.62
N ALA A 121 15.60 7.55 9.63
CA ALA A 121 15.61 8.97 9.92
C ALA A 121 14.90 9.78 8.81
N VAL A 122 15.17 9.49 7.54
CA VAL A 122 14.56 10.18 6.40
C VAL A 122 13.04 9.99 6.38
N SER A 123 12.56 8.74 6.47
CA SER A 123 11.15 8.41 6.41
C SER A 123 10.38 8.56 7.74
N ALA A 124 11.04 9.01 8.82
CA ALA A 124 10.37 9.35 10.08
C ALA A 124 10.34 10.86 10.36
N LEU A 125 11.28 11.63 9.78
CA LEU A 125 11.26 13.09 9.80
C LEU A 125 10.26 13.67 8.79
N LEU A 126 9.99 12.91 7.73
CA LEU A 126 8.96 13.13 6.73
C LEU A 126 8.03 11.94 6.81
#